data_AF-A0A4U0ZSI9-F1
#
_entry.id   AF-A0A4U0ZSI9-F1
#
_cell.length_a   1.000
_cell.length_b   1.000
_cell.length_c   1.000
_cell.angle_alpha   90.00
_cell.angle_beta   90.00
_cell.angle_gamma   90.00
#
_symmetry.space_group_name_H-M   'P 1'
#
loop_
_entity.id
_entity.type
_entity.pdbx_description
1 polymer ?
#
loop_
_entity_poly.entity_id
_entity_poly.type
_entity_poly.pdbx_seq_one_letter_code
_entity_poly.pdbx_strand_id
1 'polypeptide(L)' 'MLEDNNSPIRPPDISEQDIMSAMGALQGYIDITPGDFKQIYQVAYKMAITRLLNTMTATQLMTKKRTAH' A
#
# COMPACT_ATOMS: atom_id res chain seq x y z
N MET A 1 20.03 -21.57 -4.78
CA MET A 1 19.28 -20.50 -4.10
C MET A 1 18.01 -20.32 -4.89
N LEU A 2 16.88 -20.77 -4.35
CA LEU A 2 15.59 -20.49 -4.94
C LEU A 2 15.29 -19.03 -4.60
N GLU A 3 15.21 -18.19 -5.62
CA GLU A 3 14.79 -16.81 -5.48
C GLU A 3 13.35 -16.83 -4.94
N ASP A 4 13.19 -16.43 -3.67
CA ASP A 4 11.89 -16.25 -3.05
C ASP A 4 11.11 -15.20 -3.84
N ASN A 5 10.19 -15.66 -4.69
CA ASN A 5 9.24 -14.84 -5.46
C ASN A 5 8.20 -14.10 -4.59
N ASN A 6 8.49 -13.89 -3.31
CA ASN A 6 7.72 -13.02 -2.43
C ASN A 6 8.32 -11.62 -2.51
N SER A 7 8.16 -10.94 -3.65
CA SER A 7 8.52 -9.52 -3.74
C SER A 7 7.76 -8.80 -2.63
N PRO A 8 8.44 -8.25 -1.61
CA PRO A 8 7.73 -7.60 -0.52
C PRO A 8 7.05 -6.39 -1.15
N ILE A 9 5.73 -6.43 -1.31
CA ILE A 9 4.99 -5.27 -1.79
C ILE A 9 5.20 -4.18 -0.74
N ARG A 10 6.14 -3.29 -1.03
CA ARG A 10 6.52 -2.18 -0.17
C ARG A 10 5.55 -1.03 -0.44
N PRO A 11 5.21 -0.25 0.59
CA PRO A 11 4.52 1.02 0.39
C PRO A 11 5.31 1.86 -0.62
N PRO A 12 4.67 2.44 -1.64
CA PRO A 12 5.28 3.47 -2.46
C PRO A 12 5.83 4.58 -1.57
N ASP A 13 6.96 5.16 -1.98
CA ASP A 13 7.51 6.33 -1.30
C ASP A 13 6.48 7.46 -1.33
N ILE A 14 6.34 8.11 -0.18
CA ILE A 14 5.43 9.24 0.03
C ILE A 14 6.27 10.47 0.34
N SER A 15 5.99 11.58 -0.34
CA SER A 15 6.71 12.83 -0.14
C SER A 15 6.25 13.53 1.14
N GLU A 16 7.06 14.45 1.64
CA GLU A 16 6.65 15.31 2.75
C GLU A 16 5.41 16.15 2.41
N GLN A 17 5.28 16.60 1.16
CA GLN A 17 4.10 17.33 0.70
C GLN A 17 2.82 16.48 0.74
N ASP A 18 2.91 15.21 0.35
CA ASP A 18 1.78 14.27 0.46
C ASP A 18 1.39 14.06 1.92
N ILE A 19 2.38 13.91 2.82
CA ILE A 19 2.16 13.77 4.26
C ILE A 19 1.44 14.99 4.83
N MET A 20 1.94 16.20 4.54
CA MET A 20 1.35 17.45 5.03
C MET A 20 -0.07 17.65 4.47
N SER A 21 -0.28 17.31 3.19
CA SER A 21 -1.60 17.39 2.56
C SER A 21 -2.59 16.41 3.20
N ALA A 22 -2.14 15.18 3.46
CA ALA A 22 -2.96 14.15 4.11
C ALA A 22 -3.31 14.54 5.56
N MET A 23 -2.33 15.03 6.33
CA MET A 23 -2.56 15.51 7.69
C MET A 23 -3.56 16.67 7.71
N GLY A 24 -3.48 17.62 6.77
CA GLY A 24 -4.43 18.74 6.66
C GLY A 24 -5.83 18.34 6.19
N ALA A 25 -5.96 17.22 5.48
CA ALA A 25 -7.26 16.69 5.04
C ALA A 25 -8.00 15.91 6.15
N LEU A 26 -7.29 15.47 7.20
CA LEU A 26 -7.92 14.79 8.33
C LEU A 26 -8.74 15.80 9.15
N GLN A 27 -10.03 15.51 9.35
CA GLN A 27 -10.89 16.34 10.17
C GLN A 27 -10.59 16.11 11.65
N GLY A 28 -10.22 17.17 12.35
CA GLY A 28 -9.90 17.15 13.78
C GLY A 28 -8.40 17.22 14.04
N TYR A 29 -8.05 17.74 15.22
CA TYR A 29 -6.66 17.82 15.63
C TYR A 29 -6.18 16.44 16.07
N ILE A 30 -5.28 15.86 15.29
CA ILE A 30 -4.59 14.62 15.64
C ILE A 30 -3.18 15.04 16.05
N ASP A 31 -2.81 14.74 17.29
CA ASP A 31 -1.48 15.05 17.83
C ASP A 31 -0.45 14.02 17.34
N ILE A 32 0.00 14.20 16.10
CA ILE A 32 1.03 13.37 15.45
C ILE A 32 2.01 14.23 14.68
N THR A 33 3.25 13.76 14.59
CA THR A 33 4.25 14.35 13.71
C THR A 33 4.12 13.81 12.29
N PRO A 34 4.68 14.48 11.27
CA PRO A 34 4.81 13.91 9.93
C PRO A 34 5.53 12.55 9.91
N GLY A 35 6.49 12.33 10.82
CA GLY A 35 7.19 11.05 10.98
C GLY A 35 6.28 9.93 11.48
N ASP A 36 5.37 10.23 12.41
CA ASP A 36 4.37 9.28 12.89
C ASP A 36 3.38 8.92 11.78
N PHE A 37 2.91 9.91 11.03
CA PHE A 37 2.04 9.68 9.87
C PHE A 37 2.70 8.73 8.86
N LYS A 38 3.98 8.94 8.53
CA LYS A 38 4.72 8.07 7.61
C LYS A 38 4.78 6.63 8.09
N GLN A 39 5.03 6.41 9.38
CA GLN A 39 5.04 5.06 9.98
C GLN A 39 3.66 4.40 9.91
N ILE A 40 2.60 5.15 10.25
CA ILE A 40 1.22 4.67 10.17
C ILE A 40 0.89 4.27 8.74
N TYR A 41 1.21 5.11 7.75
CA TYR A 41 1.00 4.82 6.33
C TYR A 41 1.67 3.51 5.92
N GLN A 42 2.95 3.31 6.29
CA GLN A 42 3.69 2.11 5.92
C GLN A 42 3.07 0.83 6.49
N VAL A 43 2.66 0.86 7.77
CA VAL A 43 2.03 -0.27 8.43
C VAL A 43 0.64 -0.54 7.85
N ALA A 44 -0.19 0.49 7.71
CA ALA A 44 -1.55 0.36 7.18
C ALA A 44 -1.55 -0.14 5.74
N TYR A 45 -0.63 0.35 4.90
CA TYR A 45 -0.47 -0.10 3.52
C TYR A 45 -0.14 -1.60 3.47
N LYS A 46 0.86 -2.04 4.26
CA LYS A 46 1.21 -3.46 4.34
C LYS A 46 0.01 -4.32 4.71
N MET A 47 -0.76 -3.90 5.74
CA MET A 47 -1.96 -4.62 6.16
C MET A 47 -3.03 -4.66 5.07
N ALA A 48 -3.27 -3.53 4.39
CA ALA A 48 -4.24 -3.44 3.31
C ALA A 48 -3.88 -4.37 2.14
N ILE A 49 -2.61 -4.36 1.72
CA ILE A 49 -2.11 -5.25 0.66
C ILE A 49 -2.17 -6.71 1.07
N THR A 50 -1.75 -7.06 2.28
CA THR A 50 -1.87 -8.45 2.76
C THR A 50 -3.32 -8.92 2.74
N ARG A 51 -4.27 -8.09 3.17
CA ARG A 51 -5.71 -8.42 3.09
C ARG A 51 -6.18 -8.55 1.65
N LEU A 52 -5.80 -7.63 0.77
CA LEU A 52 -6.17 -7.67 -0.64
C LEU A 52 -5.67 -8.96 -1.30
N LEU A 53 -4.39 -9.29 -1.15
CA LEU A 53 -3.81 -10.51 -1.72
C LEU A 53 -4.44 -11.79 -1.16
N ASN A 54 -4.73 -11.83 0.14
CA ASN A 54 -5.34 -12.99 0.78
C ASN A 54 -6.83 -13.15 0.44
N THR A 55 -7.50 -12.08 0.01
CA THR A 55 -8.92 -12.11 -0.40
C THR A 55 -9.11 -12.35 -1.89
N MET A 56 -8.06 -12.14 -2.70
CA MET A 56 -8.09 -12.48 -4.11
C MET A 56 -7.78 -13.96 -4.32
N THR A 57 -8.75 -14.70 -4.86
CA THR A 57 -8.47 -16.07 -5.34
C THR A 57 -7.54 -16.01 -6.56
N ALA A 58 -6.72 -17.05 -6.78
CA ALA A 58 -5.86 -17.16 -7.97
C ALA A 58 -6.63 -16.93 -9.29
N THR A 59 -7.93 -17.21 -9.29
CA THR A 59 -8.87 -16.99 -10.40
C THR A 59 -9.09 -15.51 -10.74
N GLN A 60 -9.03 -14.58 -9.78
CA GLN A 60 -9.17 -13.13 -10.03
C GLN A 60 -7.88 -12.48 -10.56
N LEU A 61 -6.71 -13.03 -10.21
CA LEU A 61 -5.44 -12.61 -10.79
C LEU A 61 -5.30 -13.07 -12.26
N MET A 62 -6.02 -14.11 -12.67
CA MET A 62 -6.07 -14.61 -14.05
C MET A 62 -6.99 -13.79 -14.98
N THR A 63 -6.93 -12.46 -14.93
CA THR A 63 -7.54 -11.63 -15.98
C THR A 63 -6.64 -11.64 -17.23
N LYS A 64 -6.80 -12.73 -17.97
CA LYS A 64 -6.56 -12.95 -19.41
C LYS A 64 -6.10 -11.70 -20.19
N LYS A 65 -4.79 -11.56 -20.41
CA LYS A 65 -4.27 -10.88 -21.60
C LYS A 65 -4.00 -11.92 -22.69
N ARG A 66 -5.05 -12.28 -23.42
CA ARG A 66 -4.96 -12.83 -24.78
C ARG A 66 -6.14 -12.32 -25.59
N THR A 67 -5.91 -11.21 -26.26
CA THR A 67 -6.54 -10.87 -27.54
C THR A 67 -5.44 -10.25 -28.40
N ALA A 68 -4.80 -11.13 -29.17
CA ALA A 68 -4.13 -10.71 -30.40
C ALA A 68 -5.24 -10.65 -31.47
N HIS A 69 -5.42 -9.48 -32.06
CA HIS A 69 -6.01 -9.31 -33.38
C HIS A 69 -5.14 -8.31 -34.13
#